data_AF-A0A2N8BT22-F1
#
_entry.id   AF-A0A2N8BT22-F1
#
_cell.length_a   1.000
_cell.length_b   1.000
_cell.length_c   1.000
_cell.angle_alpha   90.00
_cell.angle_beta   90.00
_cell.angle_gamma   90.00
#
_symmetry.space_group_name_H-M   'P 1'
#
loop_
_entity.id
_entity.type
_entity.pdbx_description
1 polymer ?
#
loop_
_entity_poly.entity_id
_entity_poly.type
_entity_poly.pdbx_seq_one_letter_code
_entity_poly.pdbx_strand_id
1 'polypeptide(L)'
;MILLKSLKSRYLAITLTMLLNITIWSGAVFLIWLLIDRSAVGYFETYAAIAVANICLFYLAAFFVRCPECNKSMHHFYRPGDGLLISRALLPHEIFTEKFIQCSHCDKVVSLGD
;
A
#
# COMPACT_ATOMS: atom_id res chain seq x y z
N MET A 1 19.52 18.90 14.48
CA MET A 1 19.33 18.22 13.18
C MET A 1 18.96 16.77 13.48
N ILE A 2 17.68 16.40 13.36
CA ILE A 2 17.27 15.00 13.58
C ILE A 2 17.66 14.24 12.31
N LEU A 3 18.62 13.33 12.43
CA LEU A 3 19.12 12.55 11.31
C LEU A 3 18.07 11.48 10.98
N LEU A 4 17.19 11.79 10.03
CA LEU A 4 16.14 10.88 9.57
C LEU A 4 16.76 9.80 8.69
N LYS A 5 16.53 8.53 9.02
CA LYS A 5 16.96 7.43 8.14
C LYS A 5 16.06 7.34 6.92
N SER A 6 16.66 7.04 5.77
CA SER A 6 15.96 6.86 4.50
C SER A 6 15.46 5.42 4.33
N LEU A 7 14.30 5.26 3.69
CA LEU A 7 13.74 3.96 3.34
C LEU A 7 14.47 3.35 2.12
N LYS A 8 15.25 2.29 2.33
CA LYS A 8 16.10 1.66 1.29
C LYS A 8 15.31 1.16 0.06
N SER A 9 14.08 0.68 0.26
CA SER A 9 13.26 0.03 -0.79
C SER A 9 12.06 0.90 -1.21
N ARG A 10 12.25 2.22 -1.36
CA ARG A 10 11.15 3.18 -1.65
C ARG A 10 10.30 2.83 -2.88
N TYR A 11 10.91 2.38 -3.97
CA TYR A 11 10.16 2.06 -5.19
C TYR A 11 9.29 0.82 -5.01
N LEU A 12 9.81 -0.21 -4.32
CA LEU A 12 9.04 -1.41 -3.99
C LEU A 12 7.83 -1.07 -3.11
N ALA A 13 8.06 -0.23 -2.11
CA ALA A 13 7.05 0.37 -1.25
C ALA A 13 5.92 1.05 -2.04
N ILE A 14 6.28 1.92 -2.98
CA ILE A 14 5.34 2.62 -3.86
C ILE A 14 4.56 1.62 -4.71
N THR A 15 5.25 0.69 -5.37
CA THR A 15 4.62 -0.33 -6.22
C THR A 15 3.63 -1.19 -5.44
N LEU A 16 3.94 -1.55 -4.20
CA LEU A 16 3.04 -2.32 -3.34
C LEU A 16 1.76 -1.57 -3.00
N THR A 17 1.88 -0.28 -2.68
CA THR A 17 0.71 0.54 -2.36
C THR A 17 -0.19 0.74 -3.58
N MET A 18 0.41 0.89 -4.76
CA MET A 18 -0.29 0.91 -6.04
C MET A 18 -1.02 -0.41 -6.32
N LEU A 19 -0.32 -1.54 -6.17
CA LEU A 19 -0.88 -2.88 -6.42
C LEU A 19 -2.10 -3.15 -5.54
N LEU A 20 -2.01 -2.83 -4.25
CA LEU A 20 -3.11 -3.01 -3.31
C LEU A 20 -4.33 -2.15 -3.69
N ASN A 21 -4.09 -0.87 -4.02
CA ASN A 21 -5.16 0.04 -4.42
C ASN A 21 -5.84 -0.42 -5.72
N ILE A 22 -5.08 -0.79 -6.75
CA ILE A 22 -5.63 -1.31 -8.02
C ILE A 22 -6.46 -2.58 -7.77
N THR A 23 -6.02 -3.46 -6.86
CA THR A 23 -6.75 -4.68 -6.52
C THR A 23 -8.09 -4.36 -5.85
N ILE A 24 -8.13 -3.38 -4.95
CA ILE A 24 -9.37 -2.94 -4.29
C ILE A 24 -10.33 -2.28 -5.31
N TRP A 25 -9.82 -1.34 -6.12
CA TRP A 25 -10.63 -0.61 -7.11
C TRP A 25 -11.15 -1.52 -8.22
N SER A 26 -10.35 -2.48 -8.70
CA SER A 26 -10.81 -3.46 -9.68
C SER A 26 -11.93 -4.35 -9.14
N GLY A 27 -11.92 -4.67 -7.85
CA GLY A 27 -13.05 -5.36 -7.19
C GLY A 27 -14.32 -4.53 -7.13
N ALA A 28 -14.21 -3.23 -6.80
CA ALA A 28 -15.36 -2.33 -6.85
C ALA A 28 -15.96 -2.23 -8.26
N VAL A 29 -15.12 -2.10 -9.29
CA VAL A 29 -15.56 -2.09 -10.69
C VAL A 29 -16.23 -3.41 -11.08
N PHE A 30 -15.66 -4.56 -10.69
CA PHE A 30 -16.25 -5.86 -10.96
C PHE A 30 -17.62 -6.04 -10.29
N LEU A 31 -17.78 -5.58 -9.05
CA LEU A 31 -19.07 -5.60 -8.35
C LEU A 31 -20.11 -4.72 -9.05
N ILE A 32 -19.73 -3.50 -9.47
CA ILE A 32 -20.62 -2.62 -10.23
C ILE A 32 -21.04 -3.29 -11.55
N TRP A 33 -20.10 -3.91 -12.26
CA TRP A 33 -20.41 -4.64 -13.48
C TRP A 33 -21.39 -5.79 -13.21
N LEU A 34 -21.16 -6.59 -12.16
CA LEU A 34 -22.04 -7.69 -11.78
C LEU A 34 -23.45 -7.24 -11.36
N LEU A 35 -23.60 -6.03 -10.81
CA LEU A 35 -24.90 -5.43 -10.48
C LEU A 35 -25.67 -4.99 -11.74
N ILE A 36 -24.97 -4.54 -12.78
CA ILE A 36 -25.57 -4.09 -14.04
C ILE A 36 -25.85 -5.28 -14.97
N ASP A 37 -24.91 -6.23 -15.04
CA ASP A 37 -24.94 -7.37 -15.93
C ASP A 37 -24.42 -8.64 -15.22
N ARG A 38 -25.31 -9.62 -15.08
CA ARG A 38 -24.99 -10.92 -14.49
C ARG A 38 -24.06 -11.77 -15.35
N SER A 39 -23.82 -11.42 -16.62
CA SER A 39 -22.83 -12.10 -17.47
C SER A 39 -21.42 -12.07 -16.88
N ALA A 40 -21.12 -11.07 -16.04
CA ALA A 40 -19.86 -10.92 -15.32
C ALA A 40 -19.52 -12.15 -14.43
N VAL A 41 -20.51 -12.93 -13.99
CA VAL A 41 -20.29 -14.14 -13.17
C VAL A 41 -19.41 -15.15 -13.90
N GLY A 42 -19.51 -15.25 -15.24
CA GLY A 42 -18.68 -16.15 -16.04
C GLY A 42 -17.18 -15.82 -16.01
N TYR A 43 -16.82 -14.60 -15.60
CA TYR A 43 -15.44 -14.13 -15.49
C TYR A 43 -14.93 -14.09 -14.04
N PHE A 44 -15.75 -14.53 -13.07
CA PHE A 44 -15.41 -14.46 -11.65
C PHE A 44 -14.15 -15.26 -11.32
N GLU A 45 -14.00 -16.48 -11.85
CA GLU A 45 -12.84 -17.33 -11.56
C GLU A 45 -11.53 -16.67 -12.00
N THR A 46 -11.51 -16.11 -13.21
CA THR A 46 -10.35 -15.38 -13.74
C THR A 46 -10.04 -14.14 -12.90
N TYR A 47 -11.06 -13.36 -12.55
CA TYR A 47 -10.91 -12.21 -11.67
C TYR A 47 -10.37 -12.62 -10.29
N ALA A 48 -10.94 -13.65 -9.68
CA ALA A 48 -10.55 -14.15 -8.36
C ALA A 48 -9.11 -14.65 -8.36
N ALA A 49 -8.69 -15.40 -9.39
CA ALA A 49 -7.32 -15.86 -9.54
C ALA A 49 -6.32 -14.69 -9.60
N ILE A 50 -6.62 -13.64 -10.37
CA ILE A 50 -5.79 -12.44 -10.48
C ILE A 50 -5.75 -11.68 -9.14
N ALA A 51 -6.90 -11.50 -8.49
CA ALA A 51 -6.98 -10.81 -7.20
C ALA A 51 -6.17 -11.53 -6.11
N VAL A 52 -6.30 -12.86 -6.01
CA VAL A 52 -5.53 -13.68 -5.08
C VAL A 52 -4.03 -13.60 -5.37
N ALA A 53 -3.64 -13.72 -6.65
CA ALA A 53 -2.23 -13.60 -7.04
C ALA A 53 -1.63 -12.25 -6.63
N ASN A 54 -2.36 -11.15 -6.85
CA ASN A 54 -1.93 -9.81 -6.44
C ASN A 54 -1.79 -9.67 -4.92
N ILE A 55 -2.72 -10.22 -4.14
CA ILE A 55 -2.65 -10.21 -2.67
C ILE A 55 -1.45 -11.02 -2.18
N CYS A 56 -1.20 -12.19 -2.75
CA CYS A 56 -0.03 -13.01 -2.43
C CYS A 56 1.28 -12.27 -2.74
N LEU A 57 1.37 -11.65 -3.92
CA LEU A 57 2.52 -10.82 -4.31
C LEU A 57 2.72 -9.65 -3.36
N PHE A 58 1.64 -9.00 -2.91
CA PHE A 58 1.70 -7.92 -1.94
C PHE A 58 2.34 -8.39 -0.62
N TYR A 59 1.87 -9.49 -0.04
CA TYR A 59 2.44 -10.00 1.20
C TYR A 59 3.89 -10.43 1.06
N LEU A 60 4.24 -11.09 -0.04
CA LEU A 60 5.62 -11.51 -0.33
C LEU A 60 6.56 -10.30 -0.46
N ALA A 61 6.16 -9.28 -1.21
CA ALA A 61 7.00 -8.10 -1.42
C ALA A 61 7.03 -7.17 -0.19
N ALA A 62 6.00 -7.17 0.65
CA ALA A 62 5.98 -6.36 1.88
C ALA A 62 7.05 -6.77 2.90
N PHE A 63 7.59 -7.99 2.85
CA PHE A 63 8.72 -8.41 3.70
C PHE A 63 10.01 -7.61 3.46
N PHE A 64 10.15 -7.02 2.28
CA PHE A 64 11.34 -6.26 1.88
C PHE A 64 11.22 -4.76 2.17
N VAL A 65 10.02 -4.28 2.47
CA VAL A 65 9.78 -2.90 2.90
C VAL A 65 9.80 -2.87 4.42
N ARG A 66 10.95 -2.53 4.99
CA ARG A 66 11.15 -2.50 6.44
C ARG A 66 11.52 -1.12 6.93
N CYS A 67 11.04 -0.80 8.13
CA CYS A 67 11.44 0.42 8.82
C CYS A 67 12.94 0.37 9.17
N PRO A 68 13.75 1.40 8.85
CA PRO A 68 15.17 1.43 9.16
C PRO A 68 15.49 1.60 10.66
N GLU A 69 14.46 1.88 11.48
CA GLU A 69 14.58 2.05 12.92
C GLU A 69 14.23 0.79 13.70
N CYS A 70 13.08 0.18 13.43
CA CYS A 70 12.59 -0.99 14.18
C CYS A 70 12.64 -2.30 13.39
N ASN A 71 13.08 -2.27 12.12
CA ASN A 71 13.19 -3.42 11.21
C ASN A 71 11.87 -4.21 11.01
N LYS A 72 10.71 -3.64 11.38
CA LYS A 72 9.41 -4.23 11.11
C LYS A 72 8.93 -3.90 9.70
N SER A 73 8.14 -4.80 9.12
CA SER A 73 7.53 -4.59 7.80
C SER A 73 6.57 -3.40 7.83
N MET A 74 6.59 -2.60 6.77
CA MET A 74 5.70 -1.47 6.58
C MET A 74 4.79 -1.76 5.39
N HIS A 75 3.56 -2.17 5.70
CA HIS A 75 2.53 -2.51 4.70
C HIS A 75 1.81 -1.28 4.14
N HIS A 76 1.71 -0.23 4.96
CA HIS A 76 1.07 1.03 4.62
C HIS A 76 1.96 2.18 5.04
N PHE A 77 1.87 3.29 4.29
CA PHE A 77 2.53 4.53 4.63
C PHE A 77 1.55 5.50 5.25
N TYR A 78 1.99 6.14 6.32
CA TYR A 78 1.18 7.10 7.04
C TYR A 78 1.88 8.45 7.03
N ARG A 79 1.15 9.52 6.77
CA ARG A 79 1.62 10.89 7.02
C ARG A 79 2.02 11.04 8.48
N PRO A 80 3.10 11.75 8.83
CA PRO A 80 3.43 12.09 10.22
C PRO A 80 2.37 13.01 10.86
N GLY A 81 2.19 12.94 12.18
CA GLY A 81 1.19 13.73 12.92
C GLY A 81 0.45 12.94 13.99
N ASP A 82 -0.70 13.47 14.42
CA ASP A 82 -1.60 12.87 15.42
C ASP A 82 -2.96 12.53 14.78
N GLY A 83 -3.58 11.42 15.17
CA GLY A 83 -4.89 10.99 14.66
C GLY A 83 -4.96 9.50 14.32
N LEU A 84 -6.13 9.06 13.83
CA LEU A 84 -6.37 7.66 13.43
C LEU A 84 -5.46 7.27 12.25
N LEU A 85 -4.94 6.04 12.29
CA LEU A 85 -4.07 5.52 11.21
C LEU A 85 -4.75 5.54 9.85
N ILE A 86 -6.06 5.24 9.79
CA ILE A 86 -6.84 5.23 8.54
C ILE A 86 -6.87 6.62 7.88
N SER A 87 -7.05 7.68 8.65
CA SER A 87 -7.09 9.05 8.11
C SER A 87 -5.73 9.57 7.63
N ARG A 88 -4.65 8.87 8.01
CA ARG A 88 -3.27 9.26 7.69
C ARG A 88 -2.64 8.38 6.62
N ALA A 89 -3.33 7.33 6.19
CA ALA A 89 -2.86 6.44 5.14
C ALA A 89 -2.69 7.24 3.84
N LEU A 90 -1.48 7.19 3.27
CA LEU A 90 -1.17 7.89 2.02
C LEU A 90 -1.80 7.16 0.85
N LEU A 91 -2.47 7.93 -0.01
CA LEU A 91 -2.95 7.45 -1.30
C LEU A 91 -1.78 7.32 -2.29
N PRO A 92 -1.91 6.47 -3.32
CA PRO A 92 -0.78 6.20 -4.21
C PRO A 92 -0.20 7.42 -4.91
N HIS A 93 -1.03 8.41 -5.24
CA HIS A 93 -0.56 9.68 -5.83
C HIS A 93 0.18 10.57 -4.83
N GLU A 94 -0.17 10.47 -3.54
CA GLU A 94 0.43 11.28 -2.47
C GLU A 94 1.82 10.74 -2.08
N ILE A 95 2.10 9.45 -2.28
CA ILE A 95 3.41 8.85 -1.94
C ILE A 95 4.54 9.44 -2.79
N PHE A 96 4.26 9.88 -4.02
CA PHE A 96 5.27 10.54 -4.86
C PHE A 96 5.57 11.97 -4.44
N THR A 97 4.62 12.64 -3.78
CA THR A 97 4.77 14.01 -3.31
C THR A 97 5.26 14.10 -1.88
N GLU A 98 5.00 13.07 -1.08
CA GLU A 98 5.32 13.06 0.34
C GLU A 98 6.78 12.67 0.59
N LYS A 99 7.51 13.53 1.33
CA LYS A 99 8.91 13.28 1.68
C LYS A 99 9.09 12.45 2.95
N PHE A 100 8.09 12.47 3.83
CA PHE A 100 8.20 11.90 5.17
C PHE A 100 7.02 10.98 5.47
N ILE A 101 7.31 9.86 6.11
CA ILE A 101 6.32 8.89 6.56
C ILE A 101 6.57 8.48 7.99
N GLN A 102 5.52 8.07 8.68
CA GLN A 102 5.60 7.52 10.02
C GLN A 102 5.47 6.00 9.98
N CYS A 103 6.34 5.30 10.71
CA CYS A 103 6.18 3.89 10.96
C CYS A 103 5.09 3.67 12.01
N SER A 104 4.04 2.91 11.68
CA SER A 104 2.94 2.61 12.60
C SER A 104 3.33 1.76 13.81
N HIS A 105 4.54 1.20 13.83
CA HIS A 105 4.99 0.34 14.91
C HIS A 105 5.89 1.01 15.94
N CYS A 106 6.75 1.94 15.51
CA CYS A 106 7.68 2.63 16.42
C CYS A 106 7.46 4.15 16.45
N ASP A 107 6.45 4.65 15.73
CA ASP A 107 6.08 6.06 15.58
C ASP A 107 7.20 6.99 15.13
N LYS A 108 8.33 6.42 14.69
CA LYS A 108 9.43 7.19 14.13
C LYS A 108 9.12 7.62 12.70
N VAL A 109 9.48 8.87 12.43
CA VAL A 109 9.44 9.44 11.09
C VAL A 109 10.64 8.93 10.30
N VAL A 110 10.39 8.55 9.05
CA VAL A 110 11.34 8.00 8.11
C VAL A 110 11.24 8.82 6.83
N SER A 111 12.39 9.11 6.21
CA SER A 111 12.41 9.78 4.91
C SER A 111 12.09 8.78 3.80
N LEU A 112 11.14 9.11 2.92
CA LEU A 112 10.86 8.38 1.68
C LEU A 112 11.85 8.76 0.56
N GLY A 113 12.59 9.85 0.75
CA GLY A 113 13.63 10.38 -0.12
C GLY A 113 14.09 11.77 0.34
N ASP A 114 15.32 12.15 -0.02
CA ASP A 114 15.82 13.53 0.12
C ASP A 114 15.18 14.45 -0.94
#